data_AF-A0A453JUZ2-F1
#
_entry.id   AF-A0A453JUZ2-F1
#
_cell.length_a   1.000
_cell.length_b   1.000
_cell.length_c   1.000
_cell.angle_alpha   90.00
_cell.angle_beta   90.00
_cell.angle_gamma   90.00
#
_symmetry.space_group_name_H-M   'P 1'
#
loop_
_entity.id
_entity.type
_entity.pdbx_description
1 polymer ?
#
loop_
_entity_poly.entity_id
_entity_poly.type
_entity_poly.pdbx_seq_one_letter_code
_entity_poly.pdbx_strand_id
1 'polypeptide(L)'
;VYLNKRKWIEASTYPRFTMIGQSLGSVYLAWEALNKFTPQFYFDTSGYAFTYPLAWLFGCKVLCYTHYPTISSDMAERVKQRKSMYNNNSLISGR
;
A
#
# COMPACT_ATOMS: atom_id res chain seq x y z
N VAL A 1 7.91 18.83 -6.53
CA VAL A 1 6.49 18.56 -6.82
C VAL A 1 5.78 18.31 -5.50
N TYR A 2 4.75 19.08 -5.13
CA TYR A 2 3.96 18.84 -3.91
C TYR A 2 2.73 17.96 -4.24
N LEU A 3 2.44 16.97 -3.40
CA LEU A 3 1.32 16.03 -3.58
C LEU A 3 0.23 16.32 -2.56
N ASN A 4 -1.02 16.47 -3.02
CA ASN A 4 -2.14 16.83 -2.15
C ASN A 4 -2.92 15.60 -1.64
N LYS A 5 -2.72 14.44 -2.26
CA LYS A 5 -3.48 13.22 -1.96
C LYS A 5 -2.83 12.32 -0.90
N ARG A 6 -1.83 12.82 -0.16
CA ARG A 6 -1.11 12.03 0.87
C ARG A 6 -2.04 11.45 1.93
N LYS A 7 -3.13 12.13 2.29
CA LYS A 7 -4.12 11.62 3.27
C LYS A 7 -4.68 10.23 2.93
N TRP A 8 -4.68 9.84 1.66
CA TRP A 8 -5.24 8.55 1.23
C TRP A 8 -4.31 7.36 1.49
N ILE A 9 -3.05 7.57 1.84
CA ILE A 9 -2.15 6.49 2.29
C ILE A 9 -2.14 6.32 3.82
N GLU A 10 -2.78 7.21 4.56
CA GLU A 10 -2.82 7.17 6.02
C GLU A 10 -3.83 6.13 6.52
N ALA A 11 -3.42 5.32 7.49
CA ALA A 11 -4.26 4.25 8.06
C ALA A 11 -5.49 4.80 8.78
N SER A 12 -5.36 5.98 9.41
CA SER A 12 -6.44 6.69 10.11
C SER A 12 -7.63 7.04 9.21
N THR A 13 -7.40 7.15 7.90
CA THR A 13 -8.45 7.44 6.90
C THR A 13 -9.43 6.28 6.74
N TYR A 14 -9.02 5.04 7.06
CA TYR A 14 -9.81 3.84 6.82
C TYR A 14 -10.11 3.09 8.12
N PRO A 15 -11.33 3.22 8.68
CA PRO A 15 -11.71 2.52 9.92
C PRO A 15 -11.87 1.01 9.74
N ARG A 16 -12.01 0.53 8.49
CA ARG A 16 -12.07 -0.89 8.12
C ARG A 16 -11.33 -1.11 6.80
N PHE A 17 -10.87 -2.33 6.56
CA PHE A 17 -10.15 -2.73 5.34
C PHE A 17 -8.96 -1.83 5.00
N THR A 18 -8.24 -1.39 6.03
CA THR A 18 -7.17 -0.39 5.94
C THR A 18 -6.10 -0.76 4.90
N MET A 19 -5.71 -2.03 4.82
CA MET A 19 -4.74 -2.50 3.81
C MET A 19 -5.21 -2.27 2.37
N ILE A 20 -6.50 -2.51 2.07
CA ILE A 20 -7.08 -2.29 0.74
C ILE A 20 -7.15 -0.78 0.47
N GLY A 21 -7.61 -0.01 1.46
CA GLY A 21 -7.70 1.44 1.38
C GLY A 21 -6.36 2.09 1.08
N GLN A 22 -5.32 1.76 1.85
CA GLN A 22 -3.97 2.27 1.65
C GLN A 22 -3.38 1.83 0.30
N SER A 23 -3.65 0.60 -0.14
CA SER A 23 -3.23 0.12 -1.46
C SER A 23 -3.83 0.97 -2.58
N LEU A 24 -5.14 1.22 -2.56
CA LEU A 24 -5.81 2.09 -3.53
C LEU A 24 -5.36 3.55 -3.42
N GLY A 25 -5.18 4.05 -2.21
CA GLY A 25 -4.68 5.39 -1.94
C GLY A 25 -3.27 5.60 -2.50
N SER A 26 -2.40 4.59 -2.40
CA SER A 26 -1.05 4.64 -2.98
C SER A 26 -1.09 4.76 -4.51
N VAL A 27 -1.98 4.04 -5.19
CA VAL A 27 -2.19 4.14 -6.64
C VAL A 27 -2.67 5.54 -7.01
N TYR A 28 -3.62 6.09 -6.25
CA TYR A 28 -4.17 7.42 -6.50
C TYR A 28 -3.14 8.54 -6.29
N LEU A 29 -2.26 8.37 -5.30
CA LEU A 29 -1.15 9.27 -5.03
C LEU A 29 -0.08 9.18 -6.12
N ALA A 30 0.29 7.96 -6.54
CA ALA A 30 1.24 7.73 -7.62
C ALA A 30 0.71 8.29 -8.95
N TRP A 31 -0.59 8.16 -9.22
CA TRP A 31 -1.24 8.77 -10.38
C TRP A 31 -1.06 10.28 -10.38
N GLU A 32 -1.30 10.95 -9.24
CA GLU A 32 -1.08 12.40 -9.13
C GLU A 32 0.37 12.78 -9.40
N ALA A 33 1.31 12.02 -8.86
CA ALA A 33 2.74 12.26 -9.06
C ALA A 33 3.14 12.10 -10.53
N LEU A 34 2.74 10.99 -11.17
CA LEU A 34 3.06 10.68 -12.55
C LEU A 34 2.43 11.67 -13.54
N ASN A 35 1.22 12.16 -13.29
CA ASN A 35 0.61 13.19 -14.14
C ASN A 35 1.31 14.56 -14.01
N LYS A 36 1.88 14.87 -12.84
CA LYS A 36 2.65 16.10 -12.65
C LYS A 36 4.05 15.99 -13.24
N PHE A 37 4.65 14.80 -13.18
CA PHE A 37 5.98 14.52 -13.70
C PHE A 37 6.15 13.03 -13.94
N THR A 38 6.39 12.64 -15.19
CA THR A 38 6.65 11.25 -15.58
C THR A 38 8.16 11.01 -15.64
N PRO A 39 8.78 10.36 -14.64
CA PRO A 39 10.19 10.05 -14.67
C PRO A 39 10.49 8.86 -15.59
N GLN A 40 11.71 8.75 -16.08
CA GLN A 40 12.15 7.55 -16.82
C GLN A 40 12.36 6.34 -15.88
N PHE A 41 12.78 6.61 -14.63
CA PHE A 41 12.99 5.60 -13.59
C PHE A 41 12.10 5.93 -12.38
N TYR A 42 11.25 4.98 -12.00
CA TYR A 42 10.39 5.07 -10.83
C TYR A 42 10.98 4.23 -9.70
N PHE A 43 11.47 4.90 -8.66
CA PHE A 43 12.05 4.25 -7.48
C PHE A 43 11.01 4.14 -6.37
N ASP A 44 10.75 2.92 -5.88
CA ASP A 44 9.91 2.69 -4.70
C ASP A 44 10.70 2.09 -3.54
N THR A 45 10.74 2.81 -2.43
CA THR A 45 11.30 2.36 -1.15
C THR A 45 10.23 2.16 -0.07
N SER A 46 8.98 2.54 -0.35
CA SER A 46 7.88 2.50 0.62
C SER A 46 7.15 1.15 0.61
N GLY A 47 7.31 0.36 -0.46
CA GLY A 47 6.68 -0.96 -0.59
C GLY A 47 5.25 -0.89 -1.12
N TYR A 48 4.94 0.10 -1.96
CA TYR A 48 3.65 0.27 -2.60
C TYR A 48 3.58 -0.51 -3.92
N ALA A 49 3.51 -1.84 -3.81
CA ALA A 49 3.52 -2.75 -4.96
C ALA A 49 2.45 -2.43 -6.02
N PHE A 50 1.29 -1.92 -5.61
CA PHE A 50 0.20 -1.57 -6.51
C PHE A 50 0.48 -0.36 -7.40
N THR A 51 1.52 0.42 -7.11
CA THR A 51 1.92 1.56 -7.95
C THR A 51 2.73 1.15 -9.17
N TYR A 52 3.28 -0.07 -9.20
CA TYR A 52 4.19 -0.50 -10.27
C TYR A 52 3.50 -0.68 -11.63
N PRO A 53 2.32 -1.32 -11.72
CA PRO A 53 1.60 -1.41 -12.99
C PRO A 53 1.24 -0.03 -13.52
N LEU A 54 0.88 0.91 -12.63
CA LEU A 54 0.59 2.28 -13.01
C LEU A 54 1.84 3.00 -13.56
N ALA A 55 2.98 2.89 -12.88
CA ALA A 55 4.23 3.46 -13.36
C ALA A 55 4.65 2.87 -14.73
N TRP A 56 4.44 1.57 -14.93
CA TRP A 56 4.71 0.90 -16.20
C TRP A 56 3.80 1.41 -17.34
N LEU A 57 2.51 1.63 -17.08
CA LEU A 57 1.57 2.23 -18.05
C LEU A 57 2.00 3.64 -18.48
N PHE A 58 2.66 4.39 -17.60
CA PHE A 58 3.23 5.70 -17.89
C PHE A 58 4.62 5.62 -18.56
N GLY A 59 5.11 4.42 -18.88
CA GLY A 59 6.41 4.21 -19.55
C GLY A 59 7.62 4.26 -18.63
N CYS A 60 7.42 4.22 -17.30
CA CYS A 60 8.52 4.26 -16.33
C CYS A 60 9.15 2.87 -16.15
N LYS A 61 10.49 2.83 -15.98
CA LYS A 61 11.18 1.64 -15.47
C LYS A 61 11.09 1.62 -13.95
N VAL A 62 10.44 0.60 -13.39
CA VAL A 62 10.25 0.47 -11.94
C VAL A 62 11.44 -0.21 -11.29
N LEU A 63 12.04 0.44 -10.30
CA LEU A 63 13.04 -0.12 -9.40
C LEU A 63 12.46 -0.08 -7.99
N CYS A 64 12.35 -1.24 -7.34
CA CYS A 64 11.79 -1.31 -5.99
C CYS A 64 12.78 -1.91 -5.00
N TYR A 65 12.78 -1.35 -3.80
CA TYR A 65 13.45 -1.91 -2.64
C TYR A 65 12.40 -2.18 -1.56
N THR A 66 11.87 -3.41 -1.56
CA THR A 66 10.82 -3.84 -0.63
C THR A 66 11.37 -4.95 0.26
N HIS A 67 11.64 -4.63 1.53
CA HIS A 67 12.19 -5.59 2.50
C HIS A 67 11.13 -6.57 3.03
N TYR A 68 9.88 -6.11 3.21
CA TYR A 68 8.74 -6.94 3.57
C TYR A 68 7.59 -6.69 2.58
N PRO A 69 6.96 -7.74 2.04
CA PRO A 69 5.84 -7.57 1.12
C PRO A 69 4.65 -6.93 1.83
N THR A 70 3.78 -6.25 1.08
CA THR A 70 2.56 -5.59 1.59
C THR A 70 1.71 -6.54 2.46
N ILE A 71 1.67 -7.83 2.15
CA ILE A 71 1.11 -8.87 3.03
C ILE A 71 2.18 -9.93 3.23
N SER A 72 2.65 -10.11 4.47
CA SER A 72 3.62 -11.16 4.81
C SER A 72 2.93 -12.50 5.12
N SER A 73 3.68 -13.59 4.97
CA SER A 73 3.21 -14.94 5.34
C SER A 73 2.77 -15.02 6.80
N ASP A 74 3.51 -14.37 7.70
CA ASP A 74 3.15 -14.28 9.11
C ASP A 74 1.82 -13.57 9.34
N MET A 75 1.51 -12.54 8.53
CA MET A 75 0.21 -11.84 8.62
C MET A 75 -0.94 -12.77 8.19
N ALA A 76 -0.75 -13.54 7.12
CA ALA A 76 -1.75 -14.52 6.68
C ALA A 76 -1.94 -15.66 7.70
N GLU A 77 -0.84 -16.15 8.26
CA GLU A 77 -0.88 -17.20 9.28
C GLU A 77 -1.58 -16.75 10.57
N ARG A 78 -1.38 -15.49 10.99
CA ARG A 78 -2.10 -14.91 12.15
C ARG A 78 -3.61 -14.88 11.95
N VAL A 79 -4.08 -14.56 10.75
CA VAL A 79 -5.51 -14.61 10.42
C VAL A 79 -6.01 -16.05 10.48
N LYS A 80 -5.23 -17.01 9.96
CA LYS A 80 -5.55 -18.45 10.01
C LYS A 80 -5.65 -18.96 11.45
N GLN A 81 -4.75 -18.53 12.33
CA GLN A 81 -4.73 -18.92 13.74
C GLN A 81 -5.78 -18.18 14.58
N ARG A 82 -6.44 -17.14 14.04
CA ARG A 82 -7.42 -16.28 14.74
C ARG A 82 -6.95 -15.78 16.11
N LYS A 83 -5.66 -15.56 16.31
CA LYS A 83 -5.11 -15.15 17.61
C LYS A 83 -5.40 -13.67 17.90
N SER A 84 -6.01 -13.35 19.03
CA SER A 84 -6.32 -11.96 19.42
C SER A 84 -5.03 -11.12 19.64
N MET A 85 -5.04 -9.88 19.15
CA MET A 85 -3.95 -8.91 19.16
C MET A 85 -4.52 -7.48 19.09
N TYR A 86 -3.67 -6.45 19.25
CA TYR A 86 -4.08 -5.04 19.23
C TYR A 86 -4.70 -4.56 17.91
N ASN A 87 -4.55 -5.32 16.81
CA ASN A 87 -4.95 -4.91 15.46
C ASN A 87 -6.12 -5.72 14.87
N ASN A 88 -6.67 -6.69 15.60
CA ASN A 88 -7.79 -7.49 15.12
C ASN A 88 -9.01 -7.38 16.05
N ASN A 89 -10.17 -7.26 15.43
CA ASN A 89 -11.44 -7.20 16.14
C ASN A 89 -11.74 -8.58 16.75
N SER A 90 -12.34 -8.62 17.95
CA SER A 90 -12.79 -9.84 18.62
C SER A 90 -13.79 -10.67 17.81
N LEU A 91 -14.39 -10.08 16.77
CA LEU A 91 -15.21 -10.79 15.79
C LEU A 91 -14.39 -11.68 14.83
N ILE A 92 -13.11 -11.41 14.66
CA ILE A 92 -12.21 -12.06 13.68
C ILE A 92 -11.18 -12.95 14.41
N SER A 93 -10.77 -12.55 15.61
CA SER A 93 -9.99 -13.42 16.51
C SER A 93 -10.90 -14.39 17.27
N GLY A 94 -10.49 -15.64 17.41
CA GLY A 94 -11.14 -16.60 18.31
C GLY A 94 -10.91 -16.19 19.76
N ARG A 95 -11.84 -16.61 20.63
CA ARG A 95 -11.64 -16.58 22.08
C ARG A 95 -10.41 -17.38 22.47
#